data_AF-A0A1Y5F313-F1
#
_entry.id   AF-A0A1Y5F313-F1
#
_cell.length_a   1.000
_cell.length_b   1.000
_cell.length_c   1.000
_cell.angle_alpha   90.00
_cell.angle_beta   90.00
_cell.angle_gamma   90.00
#
_symmetry.space_group_name_H-M   'P 1'
#
loop_
_entity.id
_entity.type
_entity.pdbx_description
1 polymer ?
#
loop_
_entity_poly.entity_id
_entity_poly.type
_entity_poly.pdbx_seq_one_letter_code
_entity_poly.pdbx_strand_id
1 'polypeptide(L)'
;MKLYPLLSKLPYFIQTLPYFIAKVVVTTLIAKKDVKIWVRNSYVFNNIVCALSDLDFTIVVKEVVMGDKAVARYSLLKKVFPFLGEINLYLEDELKTFAPIVNSFELKRDPSLMEYLGNQVVSSTKYEELVFLCKTVESDQENLLSIPEYRVKKWQHHFELTGNQCDVSLSSLLNLLKEKSQSLGFDSDKFIEHYYTKNRTIKKDCDDFYRENLDKQSYILLYPFRWIGSSLTCDSFIHDIEEIKSFSEDQLKLLEAQVQWEVWGLYSQHIHNLRQATLHTHLENIREMMEVSEYLRNSKAYELLNKLRALHENLLIHYPKSGKL
;
A
#
# COMPACT_ATOMS: atom_id res chain seq x y z
N MET A 1 -21.81 19.00 -5.85
CA MET A 1 -22.82 18.08 -5.27
C MET A 1 -22.25 16.67 -5.28
N LYS A 2 -22.17 16.01 -4.12
CA LYS A 2 -21.71 14.62 -4.03
C LYS A 2 -22.83 13.70 -4.57
N LEU A 3 -22.54 12.89 -5.60
CA LEU A 3 -23.55 12.05 -6.26
C LEU A 3 -23.79 10.69 -5.56
N TYR A 4 -22.80 10.19 -4.83
CA TYR A 4 -22.88 8.88 -4.18
C TYR A 4 -24.08 8.70 -3.23
N PRO A 5 -24.61 9.73 -2.49
CA PRO A 5 -25.79 9.51 -1.63
C PRO A 5 -27.06 9.15 -2.40
N LEU A 6 -27.15 9.59 -3.66
CA LEU A 6 -28.26 9.24 -4.56
C LEU A 6 -27.97 7.90 -5.26
N LEU A 7 -26.77 7.77 -5.84
CA LEU A 7 -26.41 6.60 -6.66
C LEU A 7 -26.30 5.31 -5.83
N SER A 8 -25.86 5.41 -4.57
CA SER A 8 -25.76 4.26 -3.64
C SER A 8 -27.11 3.63 -3.29
N LYS A 9 -28.23 4.34 -3.52
CA LYS A 9 -29.59 3.85 -3.29
C LYS A 9 -30.17 3.09 -4.49
N LEU A 10 -29.51 3.14 -5.66
CA LEU A 10 -29.95 2.39 -6.83
C LEU A 10 -29.77 0.89 -6.62
N PRO A 11 -30.51 0.03 -7.32
CA PRO A 11 -30.22 -1.40 -7.36
C PRO A 11 -28.75 -1.69 -7.70
N TYR A 12 -28.14 -2.67 -7.01
CA TYR A 12 -26.70 -2.94 -7.13
C TYR A 12 -26.24 -3.17 -8.58
N PHE A 13 -27.04 -3.84 -9.42
CA PHE A 13 -26.71 -4.06 -10.83
C PHE A 13 -26.61 -2.76 -11.65
N ILE A 14 -27.38 -1.72 -11.28
CA ILE A 14 -27.29 -0.39 -11.92
C ILE A 14 -26.02 0.32 -11.45
N GLN A 15 -25.70 0.21 -10.15
CA GLN A 15 -24.49 0.79 -9.57
C GLN A 15 -23.22 0.23 -10.22
N THR A 16 -23.19 -1.07 -10.52
CA THR A 16 -22.01 -1.76 -11.07
C THR A 16 -21.91 -1.72 -12.59
N LEU A 17 -22.98 -1.39 -13.32
CA LEU A 17 -22.97 -1.37 -14.78
C LEU A 17 -21.83 -0.52 -15.39
N PRO A 18 -21.55 0.72 -14.93
CA PRO A 18 -20.43 1.50 -15.45
C PRO A 18 -19.07 0.81 -15.23
N TYR A 19 -18.88 0.19 -14.08
CA TYR A 19 -17.66 -0.54 -13.72
C TYR A 19 -17.47 -1.79 -14.57
N PHE A 20 -18.56 -2.51 -14.84
CA PHE A 20 -18.55 -3.67 -15.74
C PHE A 20 -18.15 -3.27 -17.16
N ILE A 21 -18.73 -2.20 -17.71
CA ILE A 21 -18.37 -1.68 -19.04
C ILE A 21 -16.89 -1.29 -19.08
N ALA A 22 -16.42 -0.52 -18.10
CA ALA A 22 -15.02 -0.12 -18.01
C ALA A 22 -14.08 -1.33 -17.92
N LYS A 23 -14.41 -2.34 -17.10
CA LYS A 23 -13.66 -3.60 -17.01
C LYS A 23 -13.54 -4.27 -18.37
N VAL A 24 -14.65 -4.45 -19.09
CA VAL A 24 -14.64 -5.09 -20.41
C VAL A 24 -13.74 -4.31 -21.37
N VAL A 25 -13.92 -2.98 -21.46
CA VAL A 25 -13.12 -2.14 -22.35
C VAL A 25 -11.63 -2.19 -22.02
N VAL A 26 -11.27 -2.02 -20.74
CA VAL A 26 -9.86 -2.06 -20.28
C VAL A 26 -9.23 -3.41 -20.58
N THR A 27 -9.89 -4.51 -20.21
CA THR A 27 -9.37 -5.86 -20.44
C THR A 27 -9.25 -6.16 -21.93
N THR A 28 -10.23 -5.83 -22.77
CA THR A 28 -10.15 -6.06 -24.22
C THR A 28 -9.03 -5.25 -24.90
N LEU A 29 -8.80 -4.00 -24.49
CA LEU A 29 -7.82 -3.14 -25.15
C LEU A 29 -6.38 -3.34 -24.67
N ILE A 30 -6.20 -3.80 -23.43
CA ILE A 30 -4.89 -4.00 -22.82
C ILE A 30 -4.44 -5.46 -22.88
N ALA A 31 -5.34 -6.43 -22.70
CA ALA A 31 -4.98 -7.85 -22.70
C ALA A 31 -4.42 -8.26 -24.07
N LYS A 32 -3.25 -8.92 -24.03
CA LYS A 32 -2.54 -9.46 -25.18
C LYS A 32 -1.84 -10.74 -24.77
N LYS A 33 -1.27 -11.47 -25.74
CA LYS A 33 -0.54 -12.74 -25.50
C LYS A 33 0.46 -12.66 -24.32
N ASP A 34 1.09 -11.51 -24.12
CA ASP A 34 2.14 -11.29 -23.12
C ASP A 34 1.74 -10.24 -22.05
N VAL A 35 0.45 -9.94 -21.93
CA VAL A 35 -0.11 -9.01 -20.93
C VAL A 35 -1.34 -9.65 -20.30
N LYS A 36 -1.22 -10.02 -19.03
CA LYS A 36 -2.34 -10.50 -18.20
C LYS A 36 -2.87 -9.31 -17.40
N ILE A 37 -4.19 -9.19 -17.31
CA ILE A 37 -4.85 -8.09 -16.61
C ILE A 37 -6.14 -8.56 -15.97
N TRP A 38 -6.36 -8.16 -14.73
CA TRP A 38 -7.59 -8.43 -13.99
C TRP A 38 -7.91 -7.29 -13.03
N VAL A 39 -9.16 -7.27 -12.56
CA VAL A 39 -9.66 -6.33 -11.56
C VAL A 39 -9.36 -6.82 -10.15
N ARG A 40 -9.14 -5.92 -9.19
CA ARG A 40 -8.88 -6.25 -7.77
C ARG A 40 -9.82 -5.51 -6.81
N ASN A 41 -9.69 -5.77 -5.50
CA ASN A 41 -10.37 -5.01 -4.44
C ASN A 41 -11.91 -5.04 -4.50
N SER A 42 -12.53 -3.88 -4.28
CA SER A 42 -13.97 -3.66 -4.10
C SER A 42 -14.83 -4.30 -5.18
N TYR A 43 -14.33 -4.35 -6.42
CA TYR A 43 -15.03 -4.99 -7.53
C TYR A 43 -15.13 -6.51 -7.36
N VAL A 44 -14.03 -7.16 -6.96
CA VAL A 44 -13.96 -8.61 -6.80
C VAL A 44 -14.85 -9.08 -5.64
N PHE A 45 -14.91 -8.30 -4.57
CA PHE A 45 -15.70 -8.63 -3.37
C PHE A 45 -17.15 -8.13 -3.40
N ASN A 46 -17.64 -7.68 -4.55
CA ASN A 46 -18.98 -7.11 -4.69
C ASN A 46 -19.31 -5.96 -3.69
N ASN A 47 -18.31 -5.15 -3.38
CA ASN A 47 -18.36 -4.07 -2.40
C ASN A 47 -18.27 -2.68 -3.06
N ILE A 48 -18.70 -2.57 -4.32
CA ILE A 48 -18.70 -1.29 -5.05
C ILE A 48 -19.79 -0.36 -4.51
N VAL A 49 -19.39 0.89 -4.27
CA VAL A 49 -20.30 2.02 -4.02
C VAL A 49 -20.14 3.01 -5.18
N CYS A 50 -21.20 3.19 -5.96
CA CYS A 50 -21.16 4.02 -7.17
C CYS A 50 -20.71 5.45 -6.85
N ALA A 51 -19.76 5.98 -7.64
CA ALA A 51 -19.13 7.30 -7.49
C ALA A 51 -18.30 7.50 -6.20
N LEU A 52 -18.06 6.44 -5.42
CA LEU A 52 -17.15 6.44 -4.27
C LEU A 52 -16.02 5.42 -4.44
N SER A 53 -16.31 4.26 -5.05
CA SER A 53 -15.30 3.24 -5.31
C SER A 53 -14.55 3.52 -6.61
N ASP A 54 -13.25 3.28 -6.56
CA ASP A 54 -12.41 3.16 -7.75
C ASP A 54 -12.45 1.73 -8.31
N LEU A 55 -12.04 1.59 -9.58
CA LEU A 55 -11.83 0.33 -10.26
C LEU A 55 -10.33 0.09 -10.45
N ASP A 56 -9.74 -0.70 -9.55
CA ASP A 56 -8.32 -1.02 -9.56
C ASP A 56 -8.01 -2.25 -10.40
N PHE A 57 -6.81 -2.28 -10.98
CA PHE A 57 -6.33 -3.41 -11.79
C PHE A 57 -4.97 -3.93 -11.33
N THR A 58 -4.74 -5.21 -11.58
CA THR A 58 -3.41 -5.81 -11.59
C THR A 58 -3.05 -6.16 -13.03
N ILE A 59 -1.83 -5.85 -13.43
CA ILE A 59 -1.25 -6.11 -14.75
C ILE A 59 0.05 -6.89 -14.56
N VAL A 60 0.19 -8.02 -15.25
CA VAL A 60 1.42 -8.80 -15.30
C VAL A 60 1.92 -8.84 -16.75
N VAL A 61 3.17 -8.46 -16.95
CA VAL A 61 3.80 -8.40 -18.28
C VAL A 61 5.10 -9.19 -18.30
N LYS A 62 5.48 -9.70 -19.46
CA LYS A 62 6.79 -10.37 -19.63
C LYS A 62 7.95 -9.40 -19.79
N GLU A 63 7.67 -8.22 -20.35
CA GLU A 63 8.70 -7.23 -20.70
C GLU A 63 8.26 -5.83 -20.26
N VAL A 64 9.23 -5.03 -19.80
CA VAL A 64 9.04 -3.63 -19.36
C VAL A 64 8.36 -2.78 -20.43
N VAL A 65 8.79 -2.91 -21.70
CA VAL A 65 8.21 -2.18 -22.85
C VAL A 65 6.70 -2.44 -23.01
N MET A 66 6.23 -3.63 -22.65
CA MET A 66 4.80 -3.96 -22.67
C MET A 66 4.06 -3.31 -21.50
N GLY A 67 4.71 -3.24 -20.33
CA GLY A 67 4.24 -2.47 -19.18
C GLY A 67 3.98 -1.01 -19.53
N ASP A 68 4.98 -0.31 -20.09
CA ASP A 68 4.85 1.10 -20.50
C ASP A 68 3.67 1.32 -21.46
N LYS A 69 3.51 0.44 -22.45
CA LYS A 69 2.39 0.51 -23.40
C LYS A 69 1.05 0.28 -22.72
N ALA A 70 0.97 -0.62 -21.74
CA ALA A 70 -0.25 -0.87 -20.98
C ALA A 70 -0.62 0.35 -20.11
N VAL A 71 0.35 0.93 -19.40
CA VAL A 71 0.16 2.15 -18.58
C VAL A 71 -0.30 3.33 -19.43
N ALA A 72 0.31 3.55 -20.60
CA ALA A 72 -0.07 4.62 -21.52
C ALA A 72 -1.53 4.47 -22.00
N ARG A 73 -1.95 3.24 -22.37
CA ARG A 73 -3.35 2.97 -22.76
C ARG A 73 -4.30 3.15 -21.58
N TYR A 74 -3.95 2.66 -20.40
CA TYR A 74 -4.75 2.81 -19.19
C TYR A 74 -4.97 4.29 -18.85
N SER A 75 -3.92 5.12 -18.97
CA SER A 75 -3.99 6.57 -18.75
C SER A 75 -4.94 7.28 -19.73
N LEU A 76 -5.00 6.82 -20.99
CA LEU A 76 -5.98 7.33 -21.95
C LEU A 76 -7.41 6.92 -21.58
N LEU A 77 -7.61 5.67 -21.14
CA LEU A 77 -8.92 5.17 -20.72
C LEU A 77 -9.44 5.88 -19.47
N LYS A 78 -8.55 6.31 -18.57
CA LYS A 78 -8.92 7.10 -17.38
C LYS A 78 -9.56 8.45 -17.71
N LYS A 79 -9.35 8.99 -18.92
CA LYS A 79 -10.06 10.19 -19.42
C LYS A 79 -11.54 9.92 -19.74
N VAL A 80 -11.86 8.67 -20.09
CA VAL A 80 -13.24 8.23 -20.43
C VAL A 80 -13.93 7.66 -19.19
N PHE A 81 -13.18 6.90 -18.39
CA PHE A 81 -13.64 6.27 -17.14
C PHE A 81 -12.85 6.87 -15.97
N PRO A 82 -13.29 8.02 -15.41
CA PRO A 82 -12.54 8.74 -14.38
C PRO A 82 -12.41 7.99 -13.05
N PHE A 83 -13.25 6.97 -12.84
CA PHE A 83 -13.21 6.06 -11.68
C PHE A 83 -12.21 4.91 -11.85
N LEU A 84 -11.43 4.87 -12.94
CA LEU A 84 -10.31 3.94 -13.05
C LEU A 84 -9.24 4.30 -12.01
N GLY A 85 -9.04 3.37 -11.08
CA GLY A 85 -8.21 3.56 -9.89
C GLY A 85 -6.74 3.30 -10.14
N GLU A 86 -6.12 2.67 -9.15
CA GLU A 86 -4.71 2.30 -9.16
C GLU A 86 -4.46 1.06 -10.02
N ILE A 87 -3.26 1.00 -10.60
CA ILE A 87 -2.75 -0.19 -11.26
C ILE A 87 -1.55 -0.72 -10.48
N ASN A 88 -1.55 -2.02 -10.21
CA ASN A 88 -0.36 -2.74 -9.80
C ASN A 88 0.24 -3.40 -11.03
N LEU A 89 1.51 -3.11 -11.33
CA LEU A 89 2.18 -3.62 -12.52
C LEU A 89 3.39 -4.49 -12.10
N TYR A 90 3.42 -5.73 -12.59
CA TYR A 90 4.45 -6.71 -12.24
C TYR A 90 5.15 -7.27 -13.49
N LEU A 91 6.45 -7.53 -13.39
CA LEU A 91 7.17 -8.37 -14.36
C LEU A 91 7.00 -9.84 -13.98
N GLU A 92 6.58 -10.66 -14.94
CA GLU A 92 6.24 -12.07 -14.72
C GLU A 92 7.40 -12.86 -14.08
N ASP A 93 8.63 -12.64 -14.55
CA ASP A 93 9.82 -13.35 -14.07
C ASP A 93 10.28 -12.91 -12.67
N GLU A 94 9.96 -11.67 -12.27
CA GLU A 94 10.35 -11.11 -10.97
C GLU A 94 9.29 -11.30 -9.90
N LEU A 95 8.03 -11.42 -10.30
CA LEU A 95 6.89 -11.47 -9.40
C LEU A 95 7.03 -12.60 -8.37
N LYS A 96 7.49 -13.78 -8.80
CA LYS A 96 7.77 -14.91 -7.90
C LYS A 96 8.92 -14.64 -6.93
N THR A 97 9.89 -13.80 -7.31
CA THR A 97 10.99 -13.42 -6.41
C THR A 97 10.50 -12.51 -5.29
N PHE A 98 9.58 -11.58 -5.58
CA PHE A 98 9.06 -10.64 -4.60
C PHE A 98 7.85 -11.18 -3.81
N ALA A 99 7.18 -12.21 -4.31
CA ALA A 99 6.04 -12.85 -3.65
C ALA A 99 6.28 -13.21 -2.15
N PRO A 100 7.47 -13.64 -1.69
CA PRO A 100 7.68 -13.98 -0.29
C PRO A 100 7.50 -12.84 0.73
N ILE A 101 7.52 -11.57 0.29
CA ILE A 101 7.32 -10.41 1.18
C ILE A 101 5.97 -9.73 1.00
N VAL A 102 5.07 -10.31 0.20
CA VAL A 102 3.73 -9.76 0.09
C VAL A 102 3.00 -9.97 1.42
N ASN A 103 2.40 -8.89 1.94
CA ASN A 103 1.56 -8.99 3.11
C ASN A 103 0.38 -9.94 2.83
N SER A 104 0.24 -10.98 3.64
CA SER A 104 -0.77 -12.02 3.42
C SER A 104 -2.22 -11.50 3.37
N PHE A 105 -2.56 -10.47 4.15
CA PHE A 105 -3.90 -9.85 4.13
C PHE A 105 -4.13 -9.00 2.88
N GLU A 106 -3.10 -8.31 2.40
CA GLU A 106 -3.16 -7.59 1.13
C GLU A 106 -3.29 -8.54 -0.06
N LEU A 107 -2.55 -9.65 -0.07
CA LEU A 107 -2.66 -10.65 -1.13
C LEU A 107 -4.06 -11.27 -1.19
N LYS A 108 -4.70 -11.52 -0.05
CA LYS A 108 -6.09 -12.02 0.01
C LYS A 108 -7.10 -11.07 -0.63
N ARG A 109 -6.78 -9.78 -0.77
CA ARG A 109 -7.62 -8.78 -1.48
C ARG A 109 -7.50 -8.85 -3.01
N ASP A 110 -6.56 -9.64 -3.53
CA ASP A 110 -6.41 -9.93 -4.95
C ASP A 110 -6.38 -11.46 -5.18
N PRO A 111 -7.55 -12.13 -5.15
CA PRO A 111 -7.63 -13.59 -5.33
C PRO A 111 -7.02 -14.09 -6.63
N SER A 112 -7.08 -13.31 -7.70
CA SER A 112 -6.48 -13.66 -8.99
C SER A 112 -4.95 -13.62 -8.93
N LEU A 113 -4.35 -12.66 -8.22
CA LEU A 113 -2.90 -12.66 -7.98
C LEU A 113 -2.48 -13.82 -7.07
N MET A 114 -3.28 -14.15 -6.06
CA MET A 114 -3.03 -15.30 -5.18
C MET A 114 -3.04 -16.63 -5.97
N GLU A 115 -4.03 -16.81 -6.84
CA GLU A 115 -4.12 -17.96 -7.75
C GLU A 115 -2.92 -17.98 -8.71
N TYR A 116 -2.56 -16.82 -9.26
CA TYR A 116 -1.43 -16.66 -10.17
C TYR A 116 -0.09 -17.09 -9.56
N LEU A 117 0.11 -16.77 -8.28
CA LEU A 117 1.29 -17.17 -7.50
C LEU A 117 1.26 -18.65 -7.09
N GLY A 118 0.23 -19.40 -7.48
CA GLY A 118 0.09 -20.83 -7.20
C GLY A 118 -0.39 -21.12 -5.79
N ASN A 119 -1.16 -20.21 -5.18
CA ASN A 119 -1.65 -20.33 -3.80
C ASN A 119 -0.54 -20.67 -2.81
N GLN A 120 0.67 -20.13 -3.00
CA GLN A 120 1.71 -20.21 -1.98
C GLN A 120 1.16 -19.56 -0.72
N VAL A 121 0.77 -20.39 0.25
CA VAL A 121 0.16 -19.93 1.49
C VAL A 121 1.24 -19.21 2.28
N VAL A 122 1.26 -17.89 2.18
CA VAL A 122 2.02 -17.06 3.11
C VAL A 122 1.25 -17.13 4.42
N SER A 123 1.83 -17.79 5.43
CA SER A 123 1.26 -17.84 6.77
C SER A 123 1.14 -16.42 7.32
N SER A 124 -0.08 -15.99 7.63
CA SER A 124 -0.31 -14.66 8.17
C SER A 124 0.31 -14.51 9.56
N THR A 125 1.04 -13.42 9.80
CA THR A 125 1.61 -13.12 11.12
C THR A 125 0.84 -12.00 11.83
N LYS A 126 0.97 -11.93 13.17
CA LYS A 126 0.42 -10.82 13.97
C LYS A 126 0.97 -9.45 13.55
N TYR A 127 2.20 -9.41 13.04
CA TYR A 127 2.83 -8.17 12.56
C TYR A 127 2.24 -7.71 11.24
N GLU A 128 2.07 -8.64 10.28
CA GLU A 128 1.40 -8.35 9.00
C GLU A 128 -0.03 -7.84 9.21
N GLU A 129 -0.74 -8.39 10.19
CA GLU A 129 -2.10 -7.96 10.54
C GLU A 129 -2.10 -6.51 11.01
N LEU A 130 -1.21 -6.15 11.93
CA LEU A 130 -1.11 -4.77 12.43
C LEU A 130 -0.73 -3.81 11.30
N VAL A 131 0.25 -4.16 10.45
CA VAL A 131 0.62 -3.35 9.28
C VAL A 131 -0.58 -3.14 8.36
N PHE A 132 -1.30 -4.22 8.02
CA PHE A 132 -2.49 -4.16 7.18
C PHE A 132 -3.55 -3.22 7.76
N LEU A 133 -3.84 -3.32 9.06
CA LEU A 133 -4.79 -2.46 9.74
C LEU A 133 -4.33 -1.00 9.74
N CYS A 134 -3.07 -0.72 10.10
CA CYS A 134 -2.52 0.65 10.09
C CYS A 134 -2.68 1.31 8.71
N LYS A 135 -2.29 0.61 7.62
CA LYS A 135 -2.38 1.15 6.25
C LYS A 135 -3.83 1.32 5.80
N THR A 136 -4.71 0.41 6.20
CA THR A 136 -6.13 0.47 5.84
C THR A 136 -6.85 1.60 6.59
N VAL A 137 -6.55 1.83 7.87
CA VAL A 137 -7.09 2.95 8.65
C VAL A 137 -6.56 4.28 8.09
N GLU A 138 -5.24 4.40 7.87
CA GLU A 138 -4.62 5.62 7.34
C GLU A 138 -5.25 6.03 6.00
N SER A 139 -5.38 5.08 5.07
CA SER A 139 -5.97 5.34 3.74
C SER A 139 -7.47 5.65 3.75
N ASP A 140 -8.19 5.31 4.82
CA ASP A 140 -9.65 5.45 4.89
C ASP A 140 -10.14 6.45 5.96
N GLN A 141 -9.23 7.13 6.66
CA GLN A 141 -9.52 8.02 7.78
C GLN A 141 -10.56 9.09 7.44
N GLU A 142 -10.40 9.80 6.31
CA GLU A 142 -11.33 10.87 5.91
C GLU A 142 -12.75 10.34 5.64
N ASN A 143 -12.86 9.14 5.06
CA ASN A 143 -14.16 8.51 4.80
C ASN A 143 -14.78 7.98 6.10
N LEU A 144 -13.98 7.42 7.00
CA LEU A 144 -14.45 6.98 8.32
C LEU A 144 -14.97 8.14 9.17
N LEU A 145 -14.41 9.34 9.00
CA LEU A 145 -14.87 10.56 9.67
C LEU A 145 -16.13 11.14 9.01
N SER A 146 -16.17 11.19 7.68
CA SER A 146 -17.20 11.95 6.96
C SER A 146 -18.40 11.14 6.48
N ILE A 147 -18.23 9.83 6.27
CA ILE A 147 -19.23 8.92 5.68
C ILE A 147 -19.10 7.46 6.18
N PRO A 148 -19.03 7.21 7.50
CA PRO A 148 -18.80 5.88 8.06
C PRO A 148 -19.82 4.82 7.58
N GLU A 149 -21.07 5.20 7.35
CA GLU A 149 -22.14 4.32 6.90
C GLU A 149 -21.86 3.67 5.54
N TYR A 150 -21.11 4.36 4.67
CA TYR A 150 -20.71 3.84 3.36
C TYR A 150 -19.46 2.95 3.43
N ARG A 151 -18.79 2.90 4.59
CA ARG A 151 -17.56 2.12 4.81
C ARG A 151 -17.81 0.79 5.49
N VAL A 152 -19.01 0.57 6.03
CA VAL A 152 -19.39 -0.64 6.76
C VAL A 152 -19.05 -1.92 6.00
N LYS A 153 -19.49 -2.06 4.74
CA LYS A 153 -19.24 -3.26 3.93
C LYS A 153 -17.75 -3.52 3.69
N LYS A 154 -16.98 -2.47 3.42
CA LYS A 154 -15.53 -2.56 3.20
C LYS A 154 -14.84 -3.05 4.46
N TRP A 155 -15.15 -2.46 5.61
CA TRP A 155 -14.51 -2.81 6.88
C TRP A 155 -14.95 -4.16 7.44
N GLN A 156 -16.21 -4.54 7.25
CA GLN A 156 -16.68 -5.90 7.57
C GLN A 156 -15.85 -6.95 6.83
N HIS A 157 -15.57 -6.75 5.54
CA HIS A 157 -14.69 -7.64 4.80
C HIS A 157 -13.25 -7.66 5.37
N HIS A 158 -12.69 -6.52 5.75
CA HIS A 158 -11.37 -6.48 6.40
C HIS A 158 -11.36 -7.19 7.77
N PHE A 159 -12.43 -7.08 8.54
CA PHE A 159 -12.62 -7.82 9.79
C PHE A 159 -12.73 -9.33 9.56
N GLU A 160 -13.46 -9.77 8.54
CA GLU A 160 -13.51 -11.18 8.13
C GLU A 160 -12.13 -11.72 7.76
N LEU A 161 -11.33 -10.94 7.00
CA LEU A 161 -9.98 -11.34 6.59
C LEU A 161 -9.01 -11.48 7.76
N THR A 162 -9.15 -10.60 8.76
CA THR A 162 -8.26 -10.52 9.92
C THR A 162 -8.75 -11.30 11.14
N GLY A 163 -10.01 -11.77 11.12
CA GLY A 163 -10.63 -12.43 12.26
C GLY A 163 -10.99 -11.48 13.41
N ASN A 164 -11.02 -10.17 13.17
CA ASN A 164 -11.39 -9.18 14.19
C ASN A 164 -12.90 -8.94 14.20
N GLN A 165 -13.41 -8.41 15.32
CA GLN A 165 -14.79 -7.93 15.43
C GLN A 165 -14.76 -6.56 16.10
N CYS A 166 -15.20 -5.53 15.38
CA CYS A 166 -15.15 -4.15 15.84
C CYS A 166 -16.23 -3.33 15.14
N ASP A 167 -16.72 -2.28 15.79
CA ASP A 167 -17.63 -1.32 15.14
C ASP A 167 -16.89 -0.53 14.06
N VAL A 168 -17.59 -0.21 12.97
CA VAL A 168 -17.03 0.60 11.88
C VAL A 168 -17.11 2.07 12.24
N SER A 169 -16.23 2.48 13.15
CA SER A 169 -15.99 3.88 13.52
C SER A 169 -14.49 4.10 13.65
N LEU A 170 -14.03 5.34 13.41
CA LEU A 170 -12.61 5.65 13.57
C LEU A 170 -12.15 5.33 15.01
N SER A 171 -12.90 5.76 16.03
CA SER A 171 -12.54 5.52 17.43
C SER A 171 -12.37 4.04 17.77
N SER A 172 -13.28 3.18 17.30
CA SER A 172 -13.20 1.74 17.59
C SER A 172 -12.02 1.09 16.85
N LEU A 173 -11.73 1.53 15.63
CA LEU A 173 -10.54 1.10 14.88
C LEU A 173 -9.23 1.55 15.54
N LEU A 174 -9.17 2.76 16.08
CA LEU A 174 -8.00 3.23 16.81
C LEU A 174 -7.77 2.42 18.09
N ASN A 175 -8.83 2.05 18.82
CA ASN A 175 -8.72 1.17 19.97
C ASN A 175 -8.22 -0.22 19.57
N LEU A 176 -8.70 -0.78 18.45
CA LEU A 176 -8.18 -2.04 17.92
C LEU A 176 -6.68 -1.94 17.62
N LEU A 177 -6.20 -0.84 17.01
CA LEU A 177 -4.77 -0.64 16.77
C LEU A 177 -3.97 -0.60 18.08
N LYS A 178 -4.47 0.10 19.10
CA LYS A 178 -3.83 0.17 20.43
C LYS A 178 -3.71 -1.21 21.08
N GLU A 179 -4.80 -1.97 21.11
CA GLU A 179 -4.83 -3.33 21.66
C GLU A 179 -3.83 -4.25 20.94
N LYS A 180 -3.77 -4.16 19.61
CA LYS A 180 -2.82 -4.94 18.80
C LYS A 180 -1.37 -4.53 19.09
N SER A 181 -1.05 -3.24 19.17
CA SER A 181 0.28 -2.76 19.54
C SER A 181 0.69 -3.24 20.94
N GLN A 182 -0.20 -3.13 21.93
CA GLN A 182 0.04 -3.60 23.30
C GLN A 182 0.30 -5.12 23.33
N SER A 183 -0.41 -5.91 22.52
CA SER A 183 -0.17 -7.35 22.39
C SER A 183 1.20 -7.71 21.79
N LEU A 184 1.85 -6.76 21.11
CA LEU A 184 3.22 -6.85 20.62
C LEU A 184 4.26 -6.29 21.61
N GLY A 185 3.82 -5.85 22.79
CA GLY A 185 4.72 -5.41 23.86
C GLY A 185 5.18 -3.96 23.77
N PHE A 186 4.45 -3.08 23.08
CA PHE A 186 4.72 -1.63 23.12
C PHE A 186 3.44 -0.80 23.27
N ASP A 187 3.51 0.25 24.08
CA ASP A 187 2.45 1.23 24.26
C ASP A 187 2.52 2.26 23.13
N SER A 188 1.43 2.43 22.40
CA SER A 188 1.30 3.40 21.30
C SER A 188 0.07 4.29 21.46
N ASP A 189 -0.56 4.28 22.64
CA ASP A 189 -1.88 4.88 22.85
C ASP A 189 -1.87 6.38 22.58
N LYS A 190 -0.92 7.08 23.22
CA LYS A 190 -0.72 8.52 23.05
C LYS A 190 -0.35 8.88 21.62
N PHE A 191 0.50 8.04 21.00
CA PHE A 191 0.89 8.24 19.61
C PHE A 191 -0.30 8.11 18.68
N ILE A 192 -1.10 7.04 18.78
CA ILE A 192 -2.26 6.79 17.91
C ILE A 192 -3.30 7.92 18.07
N GLU A 193 -3.59 8.34 19.30
CA GLU A 193 -4.51 9.47 19.55
C GLU A 193 -4.00 10.75 18.90
N HIS A 194 -2.73 11.11 19.15
CA HIS A 194 -2.16 12.31 18.55
C HIS A 194 -2.04 12.19 17.02
N TYR A 195 -1.73 11.00 16.50
CA TYR A 195 -1.59 10.75 15.07
C TYR A 195 -2.89 11.05 14.33
N TYR A 196 -4.01 10.52 14.81
CA TYR A 196 -5.29 10.59 14.11
C TYR A 196 -6.16 11.83 14.43
N THR A 197 -5.70 12.72 15.31
CA THR A 197 -6.38 14.01 15.57
C THR A 197 -6.09 15.08 14.52
N LYS A 198 -4.99 14.96 13.76
CA LYS A 198 -4.64 15.88 12.66
C LYS A 198 -4.96 15.23 11.32
N ASN A 199 -5.53 15.99 10.38
CA ASN A 199 -5.56 15.56 8.97
C ASN A 199 -4.13 15.67 8.42
N ARG A 200 -3.62 14.61 7.80
CA ARG A 200 -2.21 14.50 7.37
C ARG A 200 -2.05 14.12 5.91
N THR A 201 -3.07 14.42 5.12
CA THR A 201 -2.97 14.27 3.66
C THR A 201 -1.94 15.25 3.06
N ILE A 202 -1.52 16.29 3.80
CA ILE A 202 -0.57 17.31 3.37
C ILE A 202 0.79 17.11 4.06
N LYS A 203 1.89 17.15 3.27
CA LYS A 203 3.27 16.97 3.78
C LYS A 203 3.60 17.86 4.97
N LYS A 204 3.20 19.15 4.92
CA LYS A 204 3.44 20.12 5.99
C LYS A 204 2.91 19.61 7.34
N ASP A 205 1.73 18.98 7.33
CA ASP A 205 1.09 18.48 8.55
C ASP A 205 1.86 17.29 9.13
N CYS A 206 2.52 16.47 8.28
CA CYS A 206 3.42 15.40 8.73
C CYS A 206 4.67 15.95 9.43
N ASP A 207 5.28 17.00 8.88
CA ASP A 207 6.50 17.60 9.42
C ASP A 207 6.22 18.36 10.73
N ASP A 208 5.10 19.09 10.78
CA ASP A 208 4.64 19.77 11.99
C ASP A 208 4.28 18.77 13.08
N PHE A 209 3.60 17.67 12.74
CA PHE A 209 3.43 16.58 13.69
C PHE A 209 4.76 16.01 14.17
N TYR A 210 5.70 15.74 13.27
CA TYR A 210 6.97 15.13 13.66
C TYR A 210 7.67 15.98 14.72
N ARG A 211 7.70 17.31 14.57
CA ARG A 211 8.31 18.23 15.55
C ARG A 211 7.62 18.19 16.91
N GLU A 212 6.31 18.01 16.94
CA GLU A 212 5.51 17.93 18.17
C GLU A 212 5.44 16.53 18.79
N ASN A 213 5.74 15.49 18.00
CA ASN A 213 5.61 14.11 18.42
C ASN A 213 6.74 13.70 19.35
N LEU A 214 6.39 13.43 20.61
CA LEU A 214 7.31 12.97 21.65
C LEU A 214 7.57 11.45 21.59
N ASP A 215 6.69 10.68 20.94
CA ASP A 215 6.81 9.23 20.83
C ASP A 215 7.35 8.84 19.44
N LYS A 216 8.68 8.98 19.28
CA LYS A 216 9.38 8.67 18.02
C LYS A 216 9.37 7.18 17.72
N GLN A 217 9.55 6.35 18.74
CA GLN A 217 9.50 4.90 18.63
C GLN A 217 8.22 4.40 17.98
N SER A 218 7.04 4.82 18.47
CA SER A 218 5.76 4.43 17.85
C SER A 218 5.63 4.94 16.42
N TYR A 219 6.19 6.12 16.11
CA TYR A 219 6.16 6.64 14.74
C TYR A 219 6.99 5.78 13.78
N ILE A 220 8.19 5.40 14.19
CA ILE A 220 9.07 4.48 13.44
C ILE A 220 8.38 3.13 13.24
N LEU A 221 7.75 2.58 14.28
CA LEU A 221 7.13 1.25 14.22
C LEU A 221 5.85 1.19 13.39
N LEU A 222 4.98 2.21 13.48
CA LEU A 222 3.66 2.18 12.84
C LEU A 222 3.63 2.85 11.47
N TYR A 223 4.46 3.87 11.23
CA TYR A 223 4.49 4.63 9.98
C TYR A 223 5.92 5.03 9.57
N PRO A 224 6.86 4.07 9.42
CA PRO A 224 8.28 4.36 9.18
C PRO A 224 8.52 5.27 7.97
N PHE A 225 7.77 5.11 6.88
CA PHE A 225 7.98 5.91 5.66
C PHE A 225 7.55 7.38 5.81
N ARG A 226 6.54 7.63 6.65
CA ARG A 226 6.17 9.00 7.03
C ARG A 226 7.22 9.61 7.93
N TRP A 227 7.70 8.82 8.90
CA TRP A 227 8.81 9.21 9.77
C TRP A 227 10.07 9.54 8.96
N ILE A 228 10.55 8.67 8.07
CA ILE A 228 11.71 8.92 7.18
C ILE A 228 11.58 10.26 6.46
N GLY A 229 10.44 10.50 5.80
CA GLY A 229 10.21 11.74 5.07
C GLY A 229 10.26 13.00 5.96
N SER A 230 9.67 12.93 7.14
CA SER A 230 9.64 14.04 8.08
C SER A 230 10.96 14.23 8.85
N SER A 231 11.66 13.17 9.22
CA SER A 231 12.95 13.23 9.90
C SER A 231 14.05 13.76 8.97
N LEU A 232 14.01 13.42 7.68
CA LEU A 232 14.90 14.02 6.68
C LEU A 232 14.60 15.52 6.50
N THR A 233 13.33 15.91 6.49
CA THR A 233 12.94 17.32 6.38
C THR A 233 13.29 18.12 7.64
N CYS A 234 13.45 17.45 8.79
CA CYS A 234 13.82 18.06 10.07
C CYS A 234 15.28 17.82 10.46
N ASP A 235 16.14 17.36 9.53
CA ASP A 235 17.57 17.08 9.74
C ASP A 235 17.87 16.17 10.96
N SER A 236 16.95 15.28 11.31
CA SER A 236 17.01 14.42 12.49
C SER A 236 17.18 12.94 12.16
N PHE A 237 17.11 12.56 10.88
CA PHE A 237 17.12 11.15 10.45
C PHE A 237 18.27 10.33 11.06
N ILE A 238 19.51 10.82 10.99
CA ILE A 238 20.69 10.12 11.51
C ILE A 238 20.63 9.92 13.03
N HIS A 239 20.04 10.86 13.76
CA HIS A 239 19.87 10.73 15.21
C HIS A 239 18.76 9.72 15.54
N ASP A 240 17.61 9.83 14.88
CA ASP A 240 16.45 9.00 15.19
C ASP A 240 16.64 7.53 14.78
N ILE A 241 17.37 7.23 13.69
CA ILE A 241 17.60 5.84 13.26
C ILE A 241 18.34 5.02 14.32
N GLU A 242 19.10 5.68 15.20
CA GLU A 242 19.82 5.02 16.30
C GLU A 242 18.87 4.42 17.34
N GLU A 243 17.63 4.94 17.46
CA GLU A 243 16.61 4.37 18.36
C GLU A 243 16.31 2.91 18.03
N ILE A 244 16.40 2.52 16.75
CA ILE A 244 16.13 1.16 16.27
C ILE A 244 17.05 0.12 16.91
N LYS A 245 18.26 0.50 17.32
CA LYS A 245 19.21 -0.42 18.01
C LYS A 245 18.68 -0.90 19.36
N SER A 246 17.76 -0.15 19.96
CA SER A 246 17.14 -0.50 21.25
C SER A 246 15.84 -1.29 21.10
N PHE A 247 15.36 -1.52 19.87
CA PHE A 247 14.08 -2.19 19.64
C PHE A 247 14.15 -3.67 20.06
N SER A 248 13.06 -4.15 20.66
CA SER A 248 12.88 -5.57 20.96
C SER A 248 12.76 -6.40 19.69
N GLU A 249 12.89 -7.72 19.80
CA GLU A 249 12.71 -8.64 18.67
C GLU A 249 11.32 -8.50 18.03
N ASP A 250 10.26 -8.36 18.84
CA ASP A 250 8.89 -8.16 18.34
C ASP A 250 8.72 -6.82 17.61
N GLN A 251 9.39 -5.77 18.08
CA GLN A 251 9.42 -4.47 17.42
C GLN A 251 10.18 -4.52 16.09
N LEU A 252 11.32 -5.22 16.04
CA LEU A 252 12.09 -5.40 14.81
C LEU A 252 11.31 -6.23 13.77
N LYS A 253 10.55 -7.25 14.19
CA LYS A 253 9.64 -8.01 13.32
C LYS A 253 8.51 -7.15 12.76
N LEU A 254 7.93 -6.25 13.58
CA LEU A 254 6.94 -5.29 13.12
C LEU A 254 7.52 -4.33 12.09
N LEU A 255 8.71 -3.77 12.36
CA LEU A 255 9.39 -2.87 11.45
C LEU A 255 9.76 -3.58 10.13
N GLU A 256 10.20 -4.83 10.19
CA GLU A 256 10.43 -5.65 9.00
C GLU A 256 9.13 -5.81 8.18
N ALA A 257 8.00 -6.13 8.81
CA ALA A 257 6.72 -6.27 8.13
C ALA A 257 6.26 -4.96 7.45
N GLN A 258 6.55 -3.79 8.06
CA GLN A 258 6.31 -2.49 7.41
C GLN A 258 7.20 -2.32 6.17
N VAL A 259 8.49 -2.67 6.26
CA VAL A 259 9.41 -2.61 5.12
C VAL A 259 8.97 -3.55 4.01
N GLN A 260 8.55 -4.77 4.34
CA GLN A 260 8.02 -5.74 3.37
C GLN A 260 6.82 -5.16 2.61
N TRP A 261 5.87 -4.54 3.33
CA TRP A 261 4.72 -3.85 2.73
C TRP A 261 5.15 -2.77 1.74
N GLU A 262 6.09 -1.90 2.14
CA GLU A 262 6.55 -0.80 1.29
C GLU A 262 7.35 -1.28 0.10
N VAL A 263 8.30 -2.21 0.27
CA VAL A 263 9.10 -2.76 -0.82
C VAL A 263 8.18 -3.44 -1.84
N TRP A 264 7.16 -4.19 -1.40
CA TRP A 264 6.16 -4.76 -2.29
C TRP A 264 5.35 -3.68 -3.03
N GLY A 265 4.92 -2.64 -2.31
CA GLY A 265 4.26 -1.47 -2.88
C GLY A 265 5.12 -0.83 -3.97
N LEU A 266 6.34 -0.40 -3.64
CA LEU A 266 7.28 0.20 -4.59
C LEU A 266 7.59 -0.72 -5.77
N TYR A 267 7.72 -2.03 -5.54
CA TYR A 267 7.89 -3.01 -6.60
C TYR A 267 6.69 -3.04 -7.55
N SER A 268 5.45 -3.04 -7.07
CA SER A 268 4.27 -2.96 -7.97
C SER A 268 4.19 -1.66 -8.77
N GLN A 269 4.99 -0.67 -8.38
CA GLN A 269 4.97 0.69 -8.90
C GLN A 269 6.22 1.12 -9.69
N HIS A 270 7.29 0.33 -9.65
CA HIS A 270 8.61 0.81 -10.11
C HIS A 270 8.67 1.09 -11.62
N ILE A 271 7.89 0.37 -12.44
CA ILE A 271 7.84 0.57 -13.89
C ILE A 271 7.13 1.89 -14.25
N HIS A 272 6.05 2.24 -13.55
CA HIS A 272 5.38 3.52 -13.83
C HIS A 272 6.16 4.72 -13.27
N ASN A 273 6.95 4.49 -12.22
CA ASN A 273 7.76 5.51 -11.56
C ASN A 273 9.22 5.53 -12.01
N LEU A 274 9.58 4.88 -13.12
CA LEU A 274 10.97 4.76 -13.60
C LEU A 274 11.75 6.07 -13.62
N ARG A 275 11.07 7.20 -13.82
CA ARG A 275 11.67 8.51 -14.01
C ARG A 275 11.64 9.39 -12.76
N GLN A 276 11.05 8.91 -11.67
CA GLN A 276 11.00 9.68 -10.43
C GLN A 276 12.31 9.49 -9.67
N ALA A 277 13.18 10.50 -9.72
CA ALA A 277 14.43 10.52 -8.95
C ALA A 277 14.19 10.26 -7.44
N THR A 278 12.99 10.52 -6.95
CA THR A 278 12.56 10.26 -5.58
C THR A 278 12.53 8.78 -5.22
N LEU A 279 12.35 7.85 -6.18
CA LEU A 279 12.30 6.41 -5.88
C LEU A 279 13.66 5.90 -5.40
N HIS A 280 14.76 6.22 -6.10
CA HIS A 280 16.10 5.80 -5.69
C HIS A 280 16.45 6.33 -4.30
N THR A 281 16.24 7.63 -4.05
CA THR A 281 16.46 8.23 -2.72
C THR A 281 15.62 7.55 -1.64
N HIS A 282 14.35 7.24 -1.93
CA HIS A 282 13.48 6.55 -0.97
C HIS A 282 13.99 5.14 -0.63
N LEU A 283 14.41 4.36 -1.64
CA LEU A 283 15.00 3.03 -1.44
C LEU A 283 16.29 3.10 -0.62
N GLU A 284 17.14 4.12 -0.85
CA GLU A 284 18.36 4.34 -0.06
C GLU A 284 18.05 4.66 1.41
N ASN A 285 17.08 5.53 1.68
CA ASN A 285 16.72 5.86 3.06
C ASN A 285 16.16 4.65 3.81
N ILE A 286 15.36 3.79 3.14
CA ILE A 286 14.90 2.53 3.73
C ILE A 286 16.10 1.62 4.02
N ARG A 287 17.07 1.55 3.10
CA ARG A 287 18.29 0.74 3.30
C ARG A 287 19.08 1.21 4.51
N GLU A 288 19.38 2.50 4.60
CA GLU A 288 20.13 3.08 5.71
C GLU A 288 19.44 2.80 7.05
N MET A 289 18.11 2.93 7.11
CA MET A 289 17.32 2.56 8.29
C MET A 289 17.49 1.07 8.64
N MET A 290 17.49 0.17 7.67
CA MET A 290 17.66 -1.27 7.93
C MET A 290 19.10 -1.64 8.31
N GLU A 291 20.10 -0.90 7.85
CA GLU A 291 21.51 -1.18 8.12
C GLU A 291 21.87 -1.01 9.60
N VAL A 292 21.13 -0.22 10.38
CA VAL A 292 21.42 0.02 11.80
C VAL A 292 21.23 -1.22 12.70
N SER A 293 20.47 -2.22 12.24
CA SER A 293 20.16 -3.44 12.98
C SER A 293 20.64 -4.69 12.23
N GLU A 294 21.37 -5.57 12.92
CA GLU A 294 21.82 -6.85 12.35
C GLU A 294 20.64 -7.74 11.92
N TYR A 295 19.57 -7.76 12.73
CA TYR A 295 18.34 -8.50 12.40
C TYR A 295 17.76 -8.05 11.05
N LEU A 296 17.55 -6.73 10.88
CA LEU A 296 16.96 -6.19 9.67
C LEU A 296 17.86 -6.40 8.45
N ARG A 297 19.18 -6.21 8.61
CA ARG A 297 20.16 -6.40 7.53
C ARG A 297 20.19 -7.84 7.01
N ASN A 298 19.94 -8.81 7.88
CA ASN A 298 19.91 -10.23 7.52
C ASN A 298 18.52 -10.72 7.08
N SER A 299 17.53 -9.84 7.01
CA SER A 299 16.15 -10.19 6.66
C SER A 299 15.95 -10.39 5.15
N LYS A 300 14.89 -11.13 4.79
CA LYS A 300 14.47 -11.27 3.38
C LYS A 300 14.04 -9.93 2.77
N ALA A 301 13.47 -9.06 3.59
CA ALA A 301 13.05 -7.71 3.17
C ALA A 301 14.25 -6.89 2.68
N TYR A 302 15.39 -6.96 3.37
CA TYR A 302 16.61 -6.24 3.00
C TYR A 302 17.22 -6.78 1.69
N GLU A 303 17.25 -8.10 1.51
CA GLU A 303 17.70 -8.72 0.26
C GLU A 303 16.87 -8.22 -0.93
N LEU A 304 15.54 -8.24 -0.80
CA LEU A 304 14.63 -7.84 -1.87
C LEU A 304 14.59 -6.32 -2.10
N LEU A 305 14.81 -5.50 -1.07
CA LEU A 305 15.04 -4.06 -1.20
C LEU A 305 16.25 -3.79 -2.10
N ASN A 306 17.39 -4.44 -1.82
CA ASN A 306 18.59 -4.28 -2.64
C ASN A 306 18.38 -4.78 -4.07
N LYS A 307 17.62 -5.87 -4.25
CA LYS A 307 17.24 -6.34 -5.59
C LYS A 307 16.39 -5.30 -6.32
N LEU A 308 15.36 -4.73 -5.68
CA LEU A 308 14.51 -3.70 -6.28
C LEU A 308 15.33 -2.46 -6.67
N ARG A 309 16.30 -2.06 -5.84
CA ARG A 309 17.21 -0.97 -6.18
C ARG A 309 18.03 -1.29 -7.42
N ALA A 310 18.66 -2.45 -7.47
CA ALA A 310 19.46 -2.86 -8.63
C ALA A 310 18.61 -2.93 -9.91
N LEU A 311 17.36 -3.41 -9.82
CA LEU A 311 16.40 -3.37 -10.93
C LEU A 311 16.13 -1.94 -11.39
N HIS A 312 15.85 -1.03 -10.46
CA HIS A 312 15.61 0.37 -10.78
C HIS A 312 16.83 1.04 -11.44
N GLU A 313 18.03 0.83 -10.91
CA GLU A 313 19.29 1.34 -11.48
C GLU A 313 19.55 0.81 -12.90
N ASN A 314 19.36 -0.50 -13.12
CA ASN A 314 19.51 -1.11 -14.44
C ASN A 314 18.51 -0.52 -15.45
N LEU A 315 17.27 -0.25 -15.02
CA LEU A 315 16.26 0.37 -15.87
C LEU A 315 16.66 1.81 -16.25
N LEU A 316 17.26 2.57 -15.33
CA LEU A 316 17.78 3.91 -15.63
C LEU A 316 18.91 3.89 -16.68
N ILE A 317 19.76 2.86 -16.67
CA ILE A 317 20.86 2.68 -17.63
C ILE A 317 20.34 2.28 -19.02
N HIS A 318 19.41 1.33 -19.08
CA HIS A 318 18.95 0.72 -20.34
C HIS A 318 17.79 1.44 -21.01
N TYR A 319 17.07 2.30 -20.30
CA TYR A 319 16.03 3.15 -20.86
C TYR A 319 16.40 4.64 -20.76
N PRO A 320 17.59 5.05 -21.25
CA PRO A 320 18.01 6.44 -21.18
C PRO A 320 17.08 7.26 -22.07
N LYS A 321 16.46 8.28 -21.46
CA LYS A 321 15.62 9.33 -22.07
C LYS A 321 15.38 9.12 -23.58
N SER A 322 14.44 8.24 -23.94
CA SER A 322 13.84 8.35 -25.27
C SER A 322 13.19 9.73 -25.30
N GLY A 323 13.82 10.67 -26.01
CA GLY A 323 13.56 12.11 -25.97
C GLY A 323 12.23 12.53 -26.60
N LYS A 324 11.17 11.76 -26.39
CA LYS A 324 9.81 12.06 -26.83
C LYS A 324 8.84 11.61 -25.75
N LEU A 325 8.30 12.60 -25.04
CA LEU A 325 6.89 12.59 -24.65
C LEU A 325 6.20 13.63 -25.52
#